data_AF-A0A369AR50-F1
#
_entry.id   AF-A0A369AR50-F1
#
_cell.length_a   1.000
_cell.length_b   1.000
_cell.length_c   1.000
_cell.angle_alpha   90.00
_cell.angle_beta   90.00
_cell.angle_gamma   90.00
#
_symmetry.space_group_name_H-M   'P 1'
#
loop_
_entity.id
_entity.type
_entity.pdbx_description
1 polymer ?
#
loop_
_entity_poly.entity_id
_entity_poly.type
_entity_poly.pdbx_seq_one_letter_code
_entity_poly.pdbx_strand_id
1 'polypeptide(L)' 'MQPTQYPPLQNETRHAVDTACAAFHLGRKPQTLRTWACFENGPIRPIRLHGRLLWPTAQLKKLLGAA' A
#
# COMPACT_ATOMS: atom_id res chain seq x y z
N MET A 1 20.57 1.65 3.71
CA MET A 1 19.18 1.86 3.23
C MET A 1 18.33 2.07 4.46
N GLN A 2 17.95 3.31 4.77
CA GLN A 2 17.23 3.61 6.01
C GLN A 2 15.79 3.12 5.89
N PRO A 3 15.26 2.30 6.82
CA PRO A 3 13.84 1.97 6.83
C PRO A 3 13.08 3.27 7.06
N THR A 4 12.37 3.73 6.03
CA THR A 4 11.49 4.90 6.14
C THR A 4 10.45 4.54 7.20
N GLN A 5 10.49 5.24 8.33
CA GLN A 5 9.64 4.96 9.48
C GLN A 5 8.23 5.45 9.17
N TYR A 6 7.42 4.60 8.53
CA TYR A 6 6.01 4.91 8.30
C TYR A 6 5.23 4.73 9.62
N PRO A 7 4.29 5.64 9.94
CA PRO A 7 3.45 5.48 11.12
C PRO A 7 2.68 4.16 11.04
N PRO A 8 2.39 3.50 12.18
CA PRO A 8 1.67 2.23 12.18
C PRO A 8 0.31 2.42 11.50
N LEU A 9 -0.10 1.42 10.72
CA LEU A 9 -1.30 1.46 9.86
C LEU A 9 -2.60 1.73 10.65
N GLN A 10 -2.55 1.54 11.96
CA GLN A 10 -3.60 1.86 12.95
C GLN A 10 -3.78 3.37 13.14
N ASN A 11 -2.70 4.15 13.08
CA ASN A 11 -2.67 5.61 13.23
C ASN A 11 -2.77 6.36 11.89
N GLU A 12 -2.73 5.64 10.77
CA GLU A 12 -2.82 6.25 9.44
C GLU A 12 -4.26 6.71 9.18
N THR A 13 -4.50 8.02 9.30
CA THR A 13 -5.80 8.66 9.06
C THR A 13 -6.10 8.84 7.57
N ARG A 14 -5.12 8.60 6.69
CA ARG A 14 -5.27 8.71 5.25
C ARG A 14 -6.10 7.54 4.70
N HIS A 15 -7.05 7.86 3.83
CA HIS A 15 -7.85 6.85 3.10
C HIS A 15 -7.00 5.98 2.18
N ALA A 16 -5.94 6.54 1.59
CA ALA A 16 -5.01 5.81 0.75
C ALA A 16 -3.58 6.35 0.94
N VAL A 17 -2.62 5.44 0.89
CA VAL A 17 -1.18 5.73 1.06
C VAL A 17 -0.43 5.53 -0.26
N ASP A 18 0.78 6.03 -0.34
CA ASP A 18 1.64 5.79 -1.49
C ASP A 18 2.16 4.34 -1.54
N THR A 19 2.72 3.96 -2.69
CA THR A 19 3.27 2.63 -2.92
C THR A 19 4.40 2.25 -1.98
N ALA A 20 5.21 3.20 -1.51
CA ALA A 20 6.34 2.87 -0.63
C ALA A 20 5.84 2.57 0.80
N CYS A 21 4.89 3.36 1.30
CA CYS A 21 4.20 3.11 2.56
C CYS A 21 3.47 1.75 2.53
N ALA A 22 2.64 1.50 1.52
CA ALA A 22 1.94 0.22 1.37
C ALA A 22 2.90 -0.98 1.31
N ALA A 23 4.03 -0.84 0.60
CA ALA A 23 5.03 -1.88 0.48
C ALA A 23 5.71 -2.18 1.84
N PHE A 24 6.02 -1.13 2.62
CA PHE A 24 6.57 -1.27 3.95
C PHE A 24 5.63 -2.07 4.87
N HIS A 25 4.35 -1.73 4.89
CA HIS A 25 3.37 -2.44 5.72
C HIS A 25 3.14 -3.89 5.33
N LEU A 26 3.24 -4.21 4.04
CA LEU A 26 3.13 -5.59 3.55
C LEU A 26 4.43 -6.38 3.68
N GLY A 27 5.54 -5.75 4.11
CA GLY A 27 6.87 -6.38 4.11
C GLY A 27 7.35 -6.75 2.70
N ARG A 28 6.95 -5.99 1.67
CA ARG A 28 7.29 -6.24 0.26
C ARG A 28 8.09 -5.07 -0.32
N LYS A 29 8.68 -5.28 -1.50
CA LYS A 29 9.34 -4.20 -2.25
C LYS A 29 8.28 -3.36 -2.99
N PRO A 30 8.46 -2.02 -3.13
CA PRO A 30 7.54 -1.16 -3.90
C PRO A 30 7.35 -1.59 -5.35
N GLN A 31 8.36 -2.24 -5.94
CA GLN A 31 8.30 -2.74 -7.32
C GLN A 31 7.26 -3.86 -7.46
N THR A 32 7.10 -4.73 -6.45
CA THR A 32 6.05 -5.77 -6.42
C THR A 32 4.66 -5.14 -6.48
N LEU A 33 4.43 -4.06 -5.74
CA LEU A 33 3.15 -3.36 -5.77
C LEU A 33 2.92 -2.69 -7.13
N ARG A 34 3.95 -2.12 -7.77
CA ARG A 34 3.84 -1.60 -9.15
C ARG A 34 3.47 -2.70 -10.15
N THR A 35 4.06 -3.89 -10.01
CA THR A 35 3.68 -5.07 -10.80
C THR A 35 2.21 -5.41 -10.58
N TRP A 36 1.73 -5.46 -9.34
CA TRP A 36 0.31 -5.68 -9.06
C TRP A 36 -0.61 -4.63 -9.68
N ALA A 37 -0.20 -3.36 -9.67
CA ALA A 37 -0.94 -2.28 -10.31
C ALA A 37 -1.00 -2.40 -11.85
N CYS A 38 0.06 -2.94 -12.45
CA CYS A 38 0.22 -3.09 -13.90
C CYS A 38 -0.50 -4.33 -14.43
N PHE A 39 -0.38 -5.46 -13.74
CA PHE A 39 -1.00 -6.73 -14.14
C PHE A 39 -2.42 -6.90 -13.57
N GLU A 40 -2.86 -6.00 -12.69
CA GLU A 40 -4.15 -6.07 -11.98
C GLU A 40 -4.42 -7.40 -11.27
N ASN A 41 -3.35 -8.17 -11.02
CA ASN A 41 -3.33 -9.51 -10.45
C ASN A 41 -2.83 -9.51 -8.98
N GLY A 42 -3.05 -8.40 -8.28
CA GLY A 42 -2.68 -8.22 -6.88
C GLY A 42 -3.84 -8.49 -5.93
N PRO A 43 -3.55 -8.82 -4.66
CA PRO A 43 -4.59 -9.00 -3.64
C PRO A 43 -5.22 -7.66 -3.21
N ILE A 44 -4.51 -6.54 -3.45
CA ILE A 44 -5.03 -5.17 -3.35
C ILE A 44 -5.01 -4.50 -4.72
N ARG A 45 -5.95 -3.58 -4.95
CA ARG A 45 -5.99 -2.73 -6.14
C ARG A 45 -5.65 -1.29 -5.79
N PRO A 46 -4.79 -0.61 -6.57
CA PRO A 46 -4.52 0.80 -6.37
C PRO A 46 -5.64 1.66 -6.95
N ILE A 47 -5.89 2.79 -6.31
CA ILE A 47 -6.67 3.90 -6.81
C ILE A 47 -5.76 4.75 -7.70
N ARG A 48 -6.12 4.88 -8.97
CA ARG A 48 -5.40 5.73 -9.94
C ARG A 48 -5.95 7.16 -9.81
N LEU A 49 -5.17 8.08 -9.25
CA LEU A 49 -5.55 9.48 -9.12
C LEU A 49 -4.46 10.37 -9.72
N HIS A 50 -4.79 11.11 -10.79
CA HIS A 50 -3.87 12.03 -11.48
C HIS A 50 -2.48 11.43 -11.78
N GLY A 51 -2.45 10.19 -12.28
CA GLY A 51 -1.19 9.48 -12.59
C GLY A 51 -0.43 8.93 -11.38
N ARG A 52 -0.96 9.06 -10.16
CA ARG A 52 -0.43 8.42 -8.95
C ARG A 52 -1.19 7.14 -8.62
N LEU A 53 -0.44 6.17 -8.11
CA LEU A 53 -0.98 4.93 -7.55
C LEU A 53 -1.12 5.12 -6.04
N LEU A 54 -2.37 5.15 -5.58
CA LEU A 54 -2.73 5.27 -4.17
C LEU A 54 -3.28 3.92 -3.69
N TRP A 55 -2.79 3.42 -2.58
CA TRP A 55 -3.18 2.12 -2.02
C TRP A 55 -4.13 2.32 -0.84
N PRO A 56 -5.38 1.83 -0.92
CA PRO A 56 -6.35 2.04 0.14
C PRO A 56 -5.94 1.34 1.44
N THR A 57 -5.84 2.10 2.54
CA THR A 57 -5.44 1.58 3.85
C THR A 57 -6.46 0.57 4.39
N ALA A 58 -7.74 0.73 4.06
CA ALA A 58 -8.80 -0.22 4.40
C ALA A 58 -8.54 -1.62 3.80
N GLN A 59 -8.10 -1.71 2.53
CA GLN A 59 -7.76 -3.01 1.94
C GLN A 59 -6.48 -3.59 2.53
N LEU A 60 -5.47 -2.74 2.83
CA LEU A 60 -4.26 -3.15 3.53
C LEU A 60 -4.58 -3.75 4.91
N LYS A 61 -5.44 -3.11 5.71
CA LYS A 61 -5.94 -3.62 7.00
C LYS A 61 -6.59 -4.99 6.85
N LYS A 62 -7.50 -5.10 5.87
CA LYS A 62 -8.22 -6.34 5.58
C LYS A 62 -7.28 -7.49 5.19
N LEU A 63 -6.24 -7.22 4.41
CA LEU A 63 -5.26 -8.23 3.98
C LEU A 63 -4.32 -8.68 5.09
N LEU A 64 -3.92 -7.77 5.96
CA LEU A 64 -3.08 -8.07 7.11
C LEU A 64 -3.84 -8.75 8.25
N GLY A 65 -5.17 -8.93 8.12
CA GLY A 65 -5.99 -9.54 9.17
C GLY A 65 -6.12 -8.69 10.43
N ALA A 66 -5.80 -7.39 10.36
CA ALA A 66 -5.96 -6.43 11.44
C ALA A 66 -7.40 -5.89 11.49
N ALA A 67 -8.38 -6.80 11.37
CA ALA A 67 -9.81 -6.52 11.38
C ALA A 67 -10.33 -6.34 12.81
#